data_AF-A0A0H5SI92-F1
#
_entry.id   AF-A0A0H5SI92-F1
#
_cell.length_a   1.000
_cell.length_b   1.000
_cell.length_c   1.000
_cell.angle_alpha   90.00
_cell.angle_beta   90.00
_cell.angle_gamma   90.00
#
_symmetry.space_group_name_H-M   'P 1'
#
loop_
_entity.id
_entity.type
_entity.pdbx_description
1 polymer ?
#
loop_
_entity_poly.entity_id
_entity_poly.type
_entity_poly.pdbx_seq_one_letter_code
_entity_poly.pdbx_strand_id
1 'polypeptide(L)'
;MEKRRNFTPEEKAKIVIEVLREERTLNEIAAEYEIHPNQLSRWKAEFISNAGRVFSKETDEVEKVKQSYEKEKDELFKQIGQLSYEVAWLKKKSGRL
;
A
#
# COMPACT_ATOMS: atom_id res chain seq x y z
N MET A 1 24.02 3.67 -19.25
CA MET A 1 22.87 2.90 -18.71
C MET A 1 21.65 3.76 -18.90
N GLU A 2 20.74 3.35 -19.79
CA GLU A 2 19.48 4.05 -20.00
C GLU A 2 18.69 4.07 -18.68
N LYS A 3 18.24 5.26 -18.30
CA LYS A 3 17.49 5.48 -17.07
C LYS A 3 16.15 4.77 -17.24
N ARG A 4 15.95 3.66 -16.53
CA ARG A 4 14.67 2.92 -16.56
C ARG A 4 13.54 3.91 -16.30
N ARG A 5 12.64 4.04 -17.28
CA ARG A 5 11.45 4.89 -17.16
C ARG A 5 10.58 4.32 -16.03
N ASN A 6 10.31 5.12 -15.03
CA ASN A 6 9.45 4.74 -13.91
C ASN A 6 8.03 5.17 -14.25
N PHE A 7 7.09 4.23 -14.17
CA PHE A 7 5.67 4.49 -14.36
C PHE A 7 4.96 4.46 -13.01
N THR A 8 4.17 5.50 -12.72
CA THR A 8 3.33 5.52 -11.53
C THR A 8 2.20 4.48 -11.64
N PRO A 9 1.58 4.07 -10.52
CA PRO A 9 0.42 3.18 -10.56
C PRO A 9 -0.70 3.70 -11.47
N GLU A 10 -0.95 5.00 -11.47
CA GLU A 10 -1.98 5.67 -12.27
C GLU A 10 -1.65 5.62 -13.76
N GLU A 11 -0.39 5.87 -14.13
CA GLU A 11 0.08 5.75 -15.50
C GLU A 11 -0.07 4.33 -16.03
N LYS A 12 0.34 3.32 -15.23
CA LYS A 12 0.17 1.91 -15.60
C LYS A 12 -1.30 1.56 -15.81
N ALA A 13 -2.18 1.99 -14.92
CA ALA A 13 -3.61 1.74 -15.03
C ALA A 13 -4.18 2.35 -16.32
N LYS A 14 -3.83 3.61 -16.64
CA LYS A 14 -4.26 4.28 -17.87
C LYS A 14 -3.83 3.51 -19.12
N ILE A 15 -2.55 3.12 -19.20
CA ILE A 15 -2.00 2.39 -20.35
C ILE A 15 -2.67 1.02 -20.49
N VAL A 16 -2.88 0.30 -19.40
CA VAL A 16 -3.57 -1.00 -19.44
C VAL A 16 -5.03 -0.84 -19.86
N ILE A 17 -5.74 0.20 -19.41
CA ILE A 17 -7.10 0.49 -19.87
C ILE A 17 -7.13 0.75 -21.38
N GLU A 18 -6.15 1.48 -21.92
CA GLU A 18 -6.03 1.69 -23.37
C GLU A 18 -5.87 0.35 -24.13
N VAL A 19 -5.05 -0.56 -23.60
CA VAL A 19 -4.91 -1.92 -24.15
C VAL A 19 -6.22 -2.72 -24.06
N LEU A 20 -7.01 -2.54 -23.01
CA LEU A 20 -8.30 -3.22 -22.82
C LEU A 20 -9.42 -2.66 -23.69
N ARG A 21 -9.31 -1.41 -24.16
CA ARG A 21 -10.25 -0.83 -25.11
C ARG A 21 -10.09 -1.40 -26.52
N GLU A 22 -8.95 -2.03 -26.81
CA GLU A 22 -8.65 -2.69 -28.09
C GLU A 22 -8.80 -1.79 -29.33
N GLU A 23 -8.80 -0.46 -29.13
CA GLU A 23 -8.80 0.54 -30.20
C GLU A 23 -7.48 0.56 -30.98
N ARG A 24 -6.40 0.08 -30.34
CA ARG A 24 -5.05 -0.05 -30.87
C ARG A 24 -4.46 -1.36 -30.39
N THR A 25 -3.51 -1.89 -31.16
CA THR A 25 -2.82 -3.11 -30.79
C THR A 25 -1.90 -2.89 -29.59
N LEU A 26 -1.66 -3.96 -28.82
CA LEU A 26 -0.72 -3.94 -27.71
C LEU A 26 0.67 -3.45 -28.14
N ASN A 27 1.11 -3.81 -29.35
CA ASN A 27 2.42 -3.42 -29.87
C ASN A 27 2.49 -1.92 -30.22
N GLU A 28 1.42 -1.33 -30.75
CA GLU A 28 1.36 0.11 -31.03
C GLU A 28 1.38 0.94 -29.74
N ILE A 29 0.63 0.50 -28.73
CA ILE A 29 0.61 1.14 -27.41
C ILE A 29 1.98 0.96 -26.73
N ALA A 30 2.55 -0.24 -26.78
CA ALA A 30 3.89 -0.52 -26.26
C ALA A 30 4.95 0.39 -26.91
N ALA A 31 4.89 0.58 -28.23
CA ALA A 31 5.81 1.45 -28.95
C ALA A 31 5.66 2.92 -28.54
N GLU A 32 4.43 3.45 -28.43
CA GLU A 32 4.20 4.86 -28.07
C GLU A 32 4.70 5.20 -26.67
N TYR A 33 4.42 4.33 -25.69
CA TYR A 33 4.85 4.56 -24.31
C TYR A 33 6.29 4.09 -24.05
N GLU A 34 6.99 3.58 -25.09
CA GLU A 34 8.33 3.03 -25.03
C GLU A 34 8.45 1.90 -23.98
N ILE A 35 7.42 1.05 -23.92
CA ILE A 35 7.32 -0.12 -23.05
C ILE A 35 7.59 -1.38 -23.86
N HIS A 36 8.33 -2.32 -23.31
CA HIS A 36 8.50 -3.62 -23.96
C HIS A 36 7.14 -4.38 -24.01
N PRO A 37 6.71 -4.95 -25.14
CA PRO A 37 5.40 -5.62 -25.26
C PRO A 37 5.13 -6.68 -24.18
N ASN A 38 6.12 -7.50 -23.83
CA ASN A 38 6.00 -8.46 -22.72
C ASN A 38 5.71 -7.81 -21.35
N GLN A 39 6.27 -6.63 -21.08
CA GLN A 39 6.00 -5.89 -19.84
C GLN A 39 4.56 -5.39 -19.81
N LEU A 40 4.07 -4.85 -20.94
CA LEU A 40 2.69 -4.39 -21.06
C LEU A 40 1.69 -5.55 -20.96
N SER A 41 2.00 -6.70 -21.57
CA SER A 41 1.23 -7.93 -21.44
C SER A 41 1.13 -8.40 -19.99
N ARG A 42 2.25 -8.36 -19.25
CA ARG A 42 2.25 -8.68 -17.81
C ARG A 42 1.39 -7.72 -17.01
N TRP A 43 1.46 -6.41 -17.28
CA TRP A 43 0.61 -5.42 -16.60
C TRP A 43 -0.88 -5.64 -16.90
N LYS A 44 -1.24 -5.98 -18.14
CA LYS A 44 -2.61 -6.36 -18.50
C LYS A 44 -3.10 -7.54 -17.66
N ALA A 45 -2.28 -8.60 -17.55
CA ALA A 45 -2.61 -9.78 -16.75
C ALA A 45 -2.74 -9.46 -15.25
N GLU A 46 -1.79 -8.71 -14.68
CA GLU A 46 -1.82 -8.27 -13.28
C GLU A 46 -3.06 -7.42 -12.98
N PHE A 47 -3.40 -6.48 -13.85
CA PHE A 47 -4.57 -5.62 -13.69
C PHE A 47 -5.86 -6.44 -13.69
N ILE A 48 -6.05 -7.33 -14.68
CA ILE A 48 -7.26 -8.17 -14.75
C ILE A 48 -7.37 -9.08 -13.52
N SER A 49 -6.26 -9.70 -13.11
CA SER A 49 -6.24 -10.58 -11.93
C SER A 49 -6.58 -9.86 -10.63
N ASN A 50 -6.31 -8.56 -10.52
CA ASN A 50 -6.58 -7.77 -9.32
C ASN A 50 -7.83 -6.88 -9.44
N ALA A 51 -8.41 -6.73 -10.63
CA ALA A 51 -9.53 -5.80 -10.88
C ALA A 51 -10.74 -6.11 -9.98
N GLY A 52 -11.00 -7.39 -9.69
CA GLY A 52 -12.07 -7.80 -8.79
C GLY A 52 -11.93 -7.23 -7.37
N ARG A 53 -10.71 -6.97 -6.90
CA ARG A 53 -10.43 -6.42 -5.57
C ARG A 53 -10.94 -4.99 -5.41
N VAL A 54 -11.09 -4.25 -6.51
CA VAL A 54 -11.68 -2.90 -6.49
C VAL A 54 -13.17 -2.95 -6.09
N PHE A 55 -13.82 -4.08 -6.34
CA PHE A 55 -15.22 -4.30 -5.97
C PHE A 55 -15.38 -5.13 -4.69
N SER A 56 -14.29 -5.63 -4.10
CA SER A 56 -14.34 -6.37 -2.84
C SER A 56 -14.34 -5.40 -1.66
N LYS A 57 -15.09 -5.73 -0.61
CA LYS A 57 -15.03 -5.00 0.68
C LYS A 57 -13.76 -5.31 1.48
N GLU A 58 -12.83 -6.09 0.92
CA GLU A 58 -11.58 -6.47 1.59
C GLU A 58 -10.72 -5.24 1.91
N THR A 59 -10.81 -4.17 1.11
CA THR A 59 -10.14 -2.90 1.44
C THR A 59 -10.67 -2.31 2.76
N ASP A 60 -11.97 -2.45 3.03
CA ASP A 60 -12.56 -2.04 4.31
C ASP A 60 -12.09 -2.93 5.48
N GLU A 61 -11.83 -4.21 5.22
CA GLU A 61 -11.32 -5.14 6.25
C GLU A 61 -9.87 -4.82 6.62
N VAL A 62 -9.02 -4.54 5.63
CA VAL A 62 -7.63 -4.11 5.88
C VAL A 62 -7.59 -2.81 6.67
N GLU A 63 -8.43 -1.83 6.32
CA GLU A 63 -8.51 -0.56 7.03
C GLU A 63 -9.03 -0.76 8.47
N LYS A 64 -10.01 -1.64 8.68
CA LYS A 64 -10.49 -1.99 10.04
C LYS A 64 -9.41 -2.64 10.88
N VAL A 65 -8.63 -3.57 10.32
CA VAL A 65 -7.52 -4.22 11.03
C VAL A 65 -6.44 -3.20 11.39
N LYS A 66 -6.14 -2.28 10.48
CA LYS A 66 -5.20 -1.19 10.75
C LYS A 66 -5.70 -0.28 11.88
N GLN A 67 -6.98 0.10 11.86
CA GLN A 67 -7.60 0.90 12.91
C GLN A 67 -7.61 0.17 14.27
N SER A 68 -7.87 -1.13 14.31
CA SER A 68 -7.81 -1.89 15.56
C SER A 68 -6.39 -1.94 16.11
N TYR A 69 -5.40 -2.12 15.24
CA TYR A 69 -3.99 -2.13 15.62
C TYR A 69 -3.53 -0.76 16.13
N GLU A 70 -3.94 0.34 15.49
CA GLU A 70 -3.64 1.71 15.96
C GLU A 70 -4.26 1.98 17.34
N LYS A 71 -5.50 1.54 17.57
CA LYS A 71 -6.15 1.67 18.89
C LYS A 71 -5.41 0.90 19.98
N GLU A 72 -5.06 -0.36 19.72
CA GLU A 72 -4.32 -1.18 20.68
C GLU A 72 -2.95 -0.56 21.01
N LYS A 73 -2.25 -0.05 19.99
CA LYS A 73 -0.97 0.65 20.16
C LYS A 73 -1.10 1.89 21.05
N ASP A 74 -2.15 2.68 20.86
CA ASP A 74 -2.41 3.86 21.70
C ASP A 74 -2.72 3.50 23.15
N GLU A 75 -3.48 2.41 23.38
CA GLU A 75 -3.76 1.89 24.72
C GLU A 75 -2.47 1.42 25.42
N LEU A 76 -1.62 0.68 24.71
CA LEU A 76 -0.33 0.23 25.23
C LEU A 76 0.58 1.41 25.58
N PHE A 77 0.63 2.47 24.74
CA PHE A 77 1.42 3.66 25.06
C PHE A 77 0.91 4.39 26.31
N LYS A 78 -0.40 4.46 26.52
CA LYS A 78 -0.97 5.03 27.76
C LYS A 78 -0.55 4.20 28.98
N GLN A 79 -0.64 2.88 28.89
CA GLN A 79 -0.21 1.98 29.98
C GLN A 79 1.28 2.13 30.28
N ILE A 80 2.14 2.17 29.26
CA ILE A 80 3.58 2.40 29.42
C ILE A 80 3.83 3.73 30.12
N GLY A 81 3.13 4.80 29.73
CA GLY A 81 3.25 6.12 30.37
C GLY A 81 2.84 6.09 31.84
N GLN A 82 1.72 5.45 32.16
CA GLN A 82 1.25 5.27 33.53
C GLN A 82 2.24 4.46 34.37
N LEU A 83 2.67 3.30 33.89
CA LEU A 83 3.65 2.45 34.56
C LEU A 83 4.98 3.19 34.76
N SER A 84 5.42 3.96 33.77
CA SER A 84 6.65 4.76 33.87
C SER A 84 6.54 5.79 35.00
N TYR A 85 5.38 6.44 35.14
CA TYR A 85 5.10 7.38 36.23
C TYR A 85 5.07 6.67 37.59
N GLU A 86 4.35 5.55 37.70
CA GLU A 86 4.24 4.76 38.93
C GLU A 86 5.61 4.27 39.40
N VAL A 87 6.42 3.72 38.49
CA VAL A 87 7.79 3.29 38.79
C VAL A 87 8.66 4.45 39.23
N ALA A 88 8.60 5.60 38.56
CA ALA A 88 9.36 6.79 38.96
C ALA A 88 8.92 7.29 40.35
N TRP A 89 7.63 7.28 40.64
CA TRP A 89 7.07 7.66 41.94
C TRP A 89 7.52 6.71 43.06
N LEU A 90 7.44 5.39 42.83
CA LEU A 90 7.88 4.37 43.77
C LEU A 90 9.38 4.47 44.06
N LYS A 91 10.22 4.66 43.04
CA LYS A 91 11.67 4.90 43.21
C LYS A 91 11.94 6.12 44.08
N LYS A 92 11.23 7.23 43.84
CA LYS A 92 11.36 8.46 44.65
C LYS A 92 10.94 8.26 46.11
N LYS A 93 9.92 7.44 46.38
CA LYS A 93 9.45 7.13 47.74
C LYS A 93 10.38 6.14 48.45
N SER A 94 10.87 5.12 47.75
CA SER A 94 11.76 4.09 48.31
C SER A 94 13.18 4.60 48.60
N GLY A 95 13.69 5.58 47.85
CA GLY A 95 14.98 6.23 48.12
C GLY A 95 14.92 7.34 49.18
N ARG A 96 13.81 7.47 49.90
CA ARG A 96 13.58 8.46 50.96
C ARG A 96 13.63 7.85 52.38
N LEU A 97 14.15 6.63 52.51
CA LEU A 97 14.56 5.98 53.75
C LEU A 97 16.07 6.02 53.88
#